data_AF-A0A1Q7ZZP4-F1
#
_entry.id   AF-A0A1Q7ZZP4-F1
#
_cell.length_a   1.000
_cell.length_b   1.000
_cell.length_c   1.000
_cell.angle_alpha   90.00
_cell.angle_beta   90.00
_cell.angle_gamma   90.00
#
_symmetry.space_group_name_H-M   'P 1'
#
loop_
_entity.id
_entity.type
_entity.pdbx_description
1 polymer ?
#
loop_
_entity_poly.entity_id
_entity_poly.type
_entity_poly.pdbx_seq_one_letter_code
_entity_poly.pdbx_strand_id
1 'polypeptide(L)'
;MGYNFLGDLEKIPLVGTSVVVKADYLAGHQTIVRSALKALVEGHGYLLNPANKAAVMEIMTKKLGITDSMAANDGYEDYVRRTDRHAFVVVDGLKNIQRFMKLRNPKIGEISMDRLVDMSILRELEKSGFLEQALAGKSASR
;
A
#
# COMPACT_ATOMS: atom_id res chain seq x y z
N MET A 1 -4.83 -24.57 20.38
CA MET A 1 -5.71 -23.63 21.12
C MET A 1 -6.13 -22.56 20.13
N GLY A 2 -7.42 -22.40 19.87
CA GLY A 2 -7.95 -21.48 18.87
C GLY A 2 -8.45 -20.18 19.50
N TYR A 3 -8.27 -19.07 18.80
CA TYR A 3 -8.91 -17.81 19.13
C TYR A 3 -10.36 -17.83 18.63
N ASN A 4 -11.29 -17.28 19.40
CA ASN A 4 -12.68 -17.12 18.97
C ASN A 4 -12.85 -15.77 18.27
N PHE A 5 -13.44 -15.79 17.07
CA PHE A 5 -13.77 -14.57 16.34
C PHE A 5 -14.99 -13.89 17.01
N LEU A 6 -14.79 -12.69 17.55
CA LEU A 6 -15.84 -11.96 18.27
C LEU A 6 -16.56 -10.91 17.40
N GLY A 7 -15.97 -10.53 16.26
CA GLY A 7 -16.54 -9.57 15.31
C GLY A 7 -15.50 -9.02 14.35
N ASP A 8 -15.94 -8.61 13.15
CA ASP A 8 -15.15 -7.78 12.22
C ASP A 8 -15.59 -6.33 12.39
N LEU A 9 -14.63 -5.42 12.53
CA LEU A 9 -14.92 -4.00 12.39
C LEU A 9 -14.83 -3.66 10.91
N GLU A 10 -15.84 -2.96 10.39
CA GLU A 10 -15.81 -2.39 9.03
C GLU A 10 -14.54 -1.55 8.81
N LYS A 11 -14.24 -1.31 7.52
CA LYS A 11 -13.00 -0.67 7.06
C LYS A 11 -12.83 0.72 7.68
N ILE A 12 -12.12 0.79 8.81
CA ILE A 12 -11.73 2.05 9.43
C ILE A 12 -10.80 2.76 8.44
N PRO A 13 -11.10 4.01 8.03
CA PRO A 13 -10.24 4.77 7.14
C PRO A 13 -8.94 5.10 7.88
N LEU A 14 -7.95 4.23 7.74
CA LEU A 14 -6.62 4.31 8.34
C LEU A 14 -5.59 3.96 7.27
N VAL A 15 -4.50 4.75 7.19
CA VAL A 15 -3.37 4.41 6.33
C VAL A 15 -2.50 3.37 7.05
N GLY A 16 -2.64 2.10 6.69
CA GLY A 16 -1.88 1.00 7.29
C GLY A 16 -0.48 0.80 6.69
N THR A 17 -0.24 1.23 5.45
CA THR A 17 1.05 1.10 4.76
C THR A 17 1.27 2.28 3.83
N SER A 18 2.50 2.79 3.79
CA SER A 18 2.89 3.92 2.93
C SER A 18 4.34 3.79 2.50
N VAL A 19 4.66 4.32 1.32
CA VAL A 19 6.05 4.53 0.90
C VAL A 19 6.48 5.91 1.40
N VAL A 20 7.60 5.97 2.11
CA VAL A 20 8.15 7.22 2.64
C VAL A 20 9.58 7.43 2.14
N VAL A 21 9.90 8.66 1.79
CA VAL A 21 11.23 9.08 1.33
C VAL A 21 11.57 10.42 1.96
N LYS A 22 12.85 10.68 2.23
CA LYS A 22 13.28 11.98 2.71
C LYS A 22 13.10 13.04 1.61
N ALA A 23 12.65 14.23 2.00
CA ALA A 23 12.39 15.33 1.06
C ALA A 23 13.64 15.77 0.28
N ASP A 24 14.81 15.82 0.95
CA ASP A 24 16.10 16.13 0.32
C ASP A 24 16.51 15.08 -0.73
N TYR A 25 16.28 13.81 -0.42
CA TYR A 25 16.55 12.70 -1.32
C TYR A 25 15.64 12.74 -2.55
N LEU A 26 14.33 12.98 -2.35
CA LEU A 26 13.39 13.14 -3.44
C LEU A 26 13.78 14.28 -4.38
N ALA A 27 14.16 15.44 -3.83
CA ALA A 27 14.59 16.59 -4.63
C ALA A 27 15.85 16.29 -5.46
N GLY A 28 16.82 15.56 -4.90
CA GLY A 28 18.08 15.24 -5.58
C GLY A 28 18.04 14.01 -6.52
N HIS A 29 17.08 13.10 -6.35
CA HIS A 29 17.09 11.78 -7.00
C HIS A 29 15.74 11.39 -7.61
N GLN A 30 15.04 12.35 -8.21
CA GLN A 30 13.69 12.14 -8.76
C GLN A 30 13.57 10.93 -9.69
N THR A 31 14.56 10.69 -10.57
CA THR A 31 14.56 9.54 -11.49
C THR A 31 14.55 8.19 -10.78
N ILE A 32 15.35 8.06 -9.72
CA ILE A 32 15.44 6.83 -8.91
C ILE A 32 14.14 6.64 -8.14
N VAL A 33 13.65 7.70 -7.48
CA VAL A 33 12.39 7.63 -6.70
C VAL A 33 11.20 7.29 -7.61
N ARG A 34 11.12 7.90 -8.80
CA ARG A 34 10.09 7.59 -9.80
C ARG A 34 10.17 6.13 -10.23
N SER A 35 11.35 5.64 -10.57
CA SER A 35 11.55 4.25 -11.02
C SER A 35 11.18 3.25 -9.92
N ALA A 36 11.59 3.53 -8.68
CA ALA A 36 11.22 2.72 -7.52
C ALA A 36 9.70 2.69 -7.31
N LEU A 37 9.04 3.86 -7.39
CA LEU A 37 7.59 3.94 -7.22
C LEU A 37 6.83 3.19 -8.33
N LYS A 38 7.29 3.27 -9.59
CA LYS A 38 6.75 2.47 -10.69
C LYS A 38 6.85 0.98 -10.41
N ALA A 39 8.02 0.50 -9.99
CA ALA A 39 8.24 -0.91 -9.69
C ALA A 39 7.35 -1.40 -8.52
N LEU A 40 7.15 -0.57 -7.50
CA LEU A 40 6.25 -0.88 -6.39
C LEU A 40 4.78 -0.98 -6.85
N VAL A 41 4.33 -0.07 -7.73
CA VAL A 41 2.98 -0.12 -8.31
C VAL A 41 2.79 -1.36 -9.20
N GLU A 42 3.79 -1.70 -10.03
CA GLU A 42 3.77 -2.92 -10.84
C GLU A 42 3.72 -4.18 -9.98
N GLY A 43 4.52 -4.26 -8.92
CA GLY A 43 4.48 -5.36 -7.97
C GLY A 43 3.13 -5.47 -7.27
N HIS A 44 2.50 -4.34 -6.97
CA HIS A 44 1.15 -4.30 -6.40
C HIS A 44 0.10 -4.83 -7.38
N GLY A 45 0.14 -4.39 -8.64
CA GLY A 45 -0.71 -4.92 -9.71
C GLY A 45 -0.50 -6.41 -9.96
N TYR A 46 0.75 -6.88 -9.91
CA TYR A 46 1.08 -8.30 -10.00
C TYR A 46 0.43 -9.11 -8.88
N LEU A 47 0.51 -8.62 -7.64
CA LEU A 47 -0.09 -9.25 -6.45
C LEU A 47 -1.62 -9.36 -6.57
N LEU A 48 -2.26 -8.27 -7.01
CA LEU A 48 -3.72 -8.16 -7.08
C LEU A 48 -4.33 -8.88 -8.29
N ASN A 49 -3.54 -9.25 -9.29
CA ASN A 49 -4.02 -9.99 -10.44
C ASN A 49 -4.29 -11.47 -10.03
N PRO A 50 -5.55 -11.95 -10.11
CA PRO A 50 -5.88 -13.33 -9.73
C PRO A 50 -5.11 -14.39 -10.51
N ALA A 51 -4.68 -14.10 -11.75
CA ALA A 51 -3.87 -15.01 -12.56
C ALA A 51 -2.49 -15.31 -11.93
N ASN A 52 -1.99 -14.42 -11.07
CA ASN A 52 -0.70 -14.56 -10.40
C ASN A 52 -0.80 -15.16 -8.99
N LYS A 53 -2.02 -15.48 -8.50
CA LYS A 53 -2.25 -15.90 -7.10
C LYS A 53 -1.30 -17.02 -6.67
N ALA A 54 -1.11 -18.05 -7.48
CA ALA A 54 -0.22 -19.17 -7.14
C ALA A 54 1.23 -18.73 -6.90
N ALA A 55 1.79 -17.91 -7.80
CA ALA A 55 3.15 -17.39 -7.68
C ALA A 55 3.30 -16.45 -6.49
N VAL A 56 2.30 -15.59 -6.25
CA VAL A 56 2.28 -14.70 -5.09
C VAL A 56 2.26 -15.49 -3.79
N MET A 57 1.42 -16.53 -3.71
CA MET A 57 1.33 -17.42 -2.55
C MET A 57 2.67 -18.12 -2.27
N GLU A 58 3.35 -18.61 -3.31
CA GLU A 58 4.68 -19.21 -3.19
C GLU A 58 5.71 -18.20 -2.64
N ILE A 59 5.76 -17.00 -3.21
CA ILE A 59 6.67 -15.94 -2.75
C ILE A 59 6.37 -15.60 -1.29
N MET A 60 5.10 -15.37 -0.95
CA MET A 60 4.67 -14.96 0.38
C MET A 60 5.01 -16.02 1.43
N THR A 61 4.62 -17.28 1.21
CA THR A 61 4.89 -18.38 2.15
C THR A 61 6.38 -18.59 2.36
N LYS A 62 7.18 -18.57 1.28
CA LYS A 62 8.63 -18.69 1.36
C LYS A 62 9.29 -17.51 2.07
N LYS A 63 8.88 -16.27 1.79
CA LYS A 63 9.51 -15.07 2.35
C LYS A 63 9.09 -14.78 3.78
N LEU A 64 7.88 -15.18 4.17
CA LEU A 64 7.36 -14.98 5.53
C LEU A 64 7.51 -16.24 6.41
N GLY A 65 7.98 -17.36 5.87
CA GLY A 65 8.15 -18.60 6.62
C GLY A 65 6.82 -19.22 7.07
N ILE A 66 5.73 -19.01 6.32
CA ILE A 66 4.40 -19.51 6.66
C ILE A 66 4.30 -20.97 6.21
N THR A 67 4.13 -21.88 7.17
CA THR A 67 4.01 -23.33 6.92
C THR A 67 2.56 -23.80 6.89
N ASP A 68 1.64 -23.07 7.52
CA ASP A 68 0.21 -23.35 7.50
C ASP A 68 -0.43 -22.77 6.23
N SER A 69 -0.88 -23.66 5.34
CA SER A 69 -1.48 -23.28 4.05
C SER A 69 -2.82 -22.58 4.19
N MET A 70 -3.60 -22.89 5.24
CA MET A 70 -4.88 -22.24 5.51
C MET A 70 -4.63 -20.81 5.96
N ALA A 71 -3.74 -20.62 6.94
CA ALA A 71 -3.35 -19.29 7.40
C ALA A 71 -2.75 -18.43 6.29
N ALA A 72 -1.96 -19.03 5.39
CA ALA A 72 -1.42 -18.34 4.22
C ALA A 72 -2.55 -17.86 3.29
N ASN A 73 -3.50 -18.74 2.94
CA ASN A 73 -4.58 -18.37 2.03
C ASN A 73 -5.48 -17.29 2.65
N ASP A 74 -5.83 -17.43 3.92
CA ASP A 74 -6.66 -16.45 4.63
C ASP A 74 -5.98 -15.09 4.69
N GLY A 75 -4.68 -15.04 4.96
CA GLY A 75 -3.90 -13.80 4.95
C GLY A 75 -3.85 -13.14 3.57
N TYR A 76 -3.71 -13.91 2.49
CA TYR A 76 -3.77 -13.38 1.12
C TYR A 76 -5.15 -12.82 0.78
N GLU A 77 -6.21 -13.57 1.07
CA GLU A 77 -7.59 -13.14 0.79
C GLU A 77 -7.99 -11.91 1.60
N ASP A 78 -7.57 -11.82 2.86
CA ASP A 78 -7.78 -10.63 3.69
C ASP A 78 -7.03 -9.42 3.12
N TYR A 79 -5.76 -9.60 2.73
CA TYR A 79 -4.98 -8.53 2.09
C TYR A 79 -5.65 -8.03 0.81
N VAL A 80 -6.05 -8.93 -0.11
CA VAL A 80 -6.71 -8.55 -1.37
C VAL A 80 -8.02 -7.82 -1.13
N ARG A 81 -8.79 -8.24 -0.12
CA ARG A 81 -10.07 -7.62 0.27
C ARG A 81 -9.90 -6.23 0.86
N ARG A 82 -8.88 -6.02 1.69
CA ARG A 82 -8.67 -4.76 2.43
C ARG A 82 -7.87 -3.73 1.63
N THR A 83 -7.03 -4.17 0.71
CA THR A 83 -6.19 -3.28 -0.10
C THR A 83 -7.04 -2.32 -0.94
N ASP A 84 -6.71 -1.04 -0.90
CA ASP A 84 -7.26 -0.07 -1.87
C ASP A 84 -6.57 -0.27 -3.21
N ARG A 85 -7.37 -0.36 -4.28
CA ARG A 85 -6.85 -0.49 -5.64
C ARG A 85 -6.35 0.84 -6.18
N HIS A 86 -6.73 1.97 -5.57
CA HIS A 86 -6.19 3.27 -5.93
C HIS A 86 -4.86 3.46 -5.21
N ALA A 87 -3.78 3.63 -5.97
CA ALA A 87 -2.42 3.83 -5.44
C ALA A 87 -2.21 5.21 -4.78
N PHE A 88 -3.28 5.93 -4.42
CA PHE A 88 -3.23 7.28 -3.86
C PHE A 88 -3.45 7.27 -2.34
N VAL A 89 -2.79 8.22 -1.67
CA VAL A 89 -2.94 8.38 -0.23
C VAL A 89 -4.27 9.07 0.08
N VAL A 90 -5.08 8.44 0.93
CA VAL A 90 -6.31 9.04 1.46
C VAL A 90 -5.95 9.90 2.67
N VAL A 91 -5.94 11.22 2.48
CA VAL A 91 -5.54 12.20 3.51
C VAL A 91 -6.39 12.08 4.78
N ASP A 92 -7.68 11.79 4.66
CA ASP A 92 -8.55 11.61 5.84
C ASP A 92 -8.13 10.41 6.70
N GLY A 93 -7.56 9.37 6.08
CA GLY A 93 -6.96 8.26 6.81
C GLY A 93 -5.76 8.68 7.66
N LEU A 94 -4.93 9.61 7.14
CA LEU A 94 -3.82 10.19 7.91
C LEU A 94 -4.32 11.09 9.04
N LYS A 95 -5.39 11.86 8.82
CA LYS A 95 -6.00 12.68 9.88
C LYS A 95 -6.53 11.82 11.03
N ASN A 96 -7.06 10.64 10.74
CA ASN A 96 -7.49 9.70 11.78
C ASN A 96 -6.30 9.18 12.60
N ILE A 97 -5.18 8.85 11.95
CA ILE A 97 -3.92 8.50 12.64
C ILE A 97 -3.45 9.68 13.51
N GLN A 98 -3.46 10.90 12.97
CA GLN A 98 -3.05 12.10 13.70
C GLN A 98 -3.91 12.31 14.96
N ARG A 99 -5.24 12.20 14.84
CA ARG A 99 -6.18 12.33 15.96
C ARG A 99 -5.88 11.32 17.06
N PHE A 100 -5.66 10.06 16.69
CA PHE A 100 -5.33 9.00 17.63
C PHE A 100 -3.97 9.22 18.30
N MET A 101 -2.95 9.57 17.52
CA MET A 101 -1.59 9.84 18.02
C MET A 101 -1.50 11.07 18.92
N LYS A 102 -2.32 12.10 18.66
CA LYS A 102 -2.40 13.34 19.47
C LYS A 102 -2.77 13.07 20.92
N LEU A 103 -3.54 12.01 21.20
CA LEU A 103 -3.89 11.60 22.56
C LEU A 103 -2.67 11.26 23.41
N ARG A 104 -1.58 10.79 22.78
CA ARG A 104 -0.33 10.44 23.45
C ARG A 104 0.71 11.55 23.35
N ASN A 105 0.75 12.28 22.24
CA ASN A 105 1.67 13.40 22.03
C ASN A 105 0.93 14.57 21.34
N PRO A 106 0.53 15.61 22.09
CA PRO A 106 -0.21 16.74 21.54
C PRO A 106 0.47 17.47 20.37
N LYS A 107 1.81 17.47 20.31
CA LYS A 107 2.60 18.11 19.23
C LYS A 107 2.33 17.52 17.85
N ILE A 108 1.88 16.26 17.79
CA ILE A 108 1.51 15.61 16.52
C ILE A 108 0.33 16.34 15.86
N GLY A 109 -0.54 16.99 16.64
CA GLY A 109 -1.64 17.80 16.14
C GLY A 109 -1.22 19.07 15.40
N GLU A 110 0.03 19.50 15.52
CA GLU A 110 0.57 20.68 14.83
C GLU A 110 1.13 20.36 13.43
N ILE A 111 1.28 19.07 13.11
CA ILE A 111 1.82 18.63 11.82
C ILE A 111 0.77 18.83 10.72
N SER A 112 1.13 19.58 9.67
CA SER A 112 0.29 19.71 8.48
C SER A 112 0.38 18.43 7.64
N MET A 113 -0.73 17.70 7.54
CA MET A 113 -0.81 16.46 6.76
C MET A 113 -0.57 16.71 5.26
N ASP A 114 -1.02 17.85 4.73
CA ASP A 114 -0.81 18.22 3.33
C ASP A 114 0.68 18.42 2.99
N ARG A 115 1.53 18.74 3.98
CA ARG A 115 2.98 18.84 3.80
C ARG A 115 3.70 17.48 3.85
N LEU A 116 3.07 16.45 4.40
CA LEU A 116 3.64 15.11 4.47
C LEU A 116 3.38 14.29 3.21
N VAL A 117 2.37 14.68 2.42
CA VAL A 117 1.91 13.90 1.28
C VAL A 117 2.33 14.58 -0.02
N ASP A 118 3.33 14.02 -0.67
CA ASP A 118 3.68 14.36 -2.04
C ASP A 118 3.15 13.28 -3.00
N MET A 119 2.18 13.66 -3.84
CA MET A 119 1.58 12.79 -4.85
C MET A 119 1.92 13.22 -6.28
N SER A 120 2.89 14.13 -6.48
CA SER A 120 3.25 14.66 -7.80
C SER A 120 3.59 13.54 -8.80
N ILE A 121 4.49 12.64 -8.41
CA ILE A 121 4.90 11.49 -9.23
C ILE A 121 3.71 10.58 -9.54
N LEU A 122 2.86 10.26 -8.55
CA LEU A 122 1.68 9.41 -8.77
C LEU A 122 0.70 10.04 -9.75
N ARG A 123 0.44 11.35 -9.63
CA ARG A 123 -0.44 12.08 -10.55
C ARG A 123 0.10 12.08 -11.98
N GLU A 124 1.42 12.17 -12.16
CA GLU A 124 2.03 12.06 -13.49
C GLU A 124 1.89 10.65 -14.07
N LEU A 125 2.08 9.61 -13.26
CA LEU A 125 1.91 8.22 -13.67
C LEU A 125 0.44 7.88 -13.99
N GLU A 126 -0.51 8.49 -13.27
CA GLU A 126 -1.93 8.40 -13.57
C GLU A 126 -2.24 9.02 -14.94
N LYS A 127 -1.80 10.27 -15.16
CA LYS A 127 -1.98 10.99 -16.42
C LYS A 127 -1.36 10.27 -17.62
N SER A 128 -0.27 9.54 -17.43
CA SER A 128 0.36 8.77 -18.51
C SER A 128 -0.32 7.42 -18.78
N GLY A 129 -1.39 7.07 -18.07
CA GLY A 129 -2.06 5.76 -18.15
C GLY A 129 -1.27 4.61 -17.53
N PHE A 130 -0.14 4.89 -16.88
CA PHE A 130 0.73 3.86 -16.31
C PHE A 130 0.06 3.13 -15.14
N LEU A 131 -0.61 3.87 -14.24
CA LEU A 131 -1.29 3.26 -13.09
C LEU A 131 -2.39 2.29 -13.54
N GLU A 132 -3.19 2.67 -14.53
CA GLU A 132 -4.24 1.81 -15.08
C GLU A 132 -3.65 0.52 -15.66
N GLN A 133 -2.60 0.63 -16.48
CA GLN A 133 -1.93 -0.51 -17.09
C GLN A 133 -1.35 -1.46 -16.03
N ALA A 134 -0.59 -0.91 -15.08
CA ALA A 134 0.07 -1.69 -14.04
C ALA A 134 -0.95 -2.40 -13.12
N LEU A 135 -1.99 -1.68 -12.67
CA LEU A 135 -2.99 -2.20 -11.73
C LEU A 135 -4.03 -3.12 -12.39
N ALA A 136 -4.28 -2.98 -13.68
CA ALA A 136 -5.09 -3.93 -14.45
C ALA A 136 -4.39 -5.28 -14.66
N GLY A 137 -3.12 -5.41 -14.25
CA GLY A 137 -2.33 -6.63 -14.45
C GLY A 137 -1.98 -6.90 -15.91
N LYS A 138 -2.17 -5.92 -16.80
CA LYS A 138 -1.69 -5.96 -18.19
C LYS A 138 -0.25 -5.46 -18.15
N SER A 139 0.73 -6.36 -18.16
CA SER A 139 2.13 -5.94 -18.31
C SER A 139 2.24 -5.01 -19.52
N ALA A 140 2.83 -3.84 -19.34
CA ALA A 140 3.27 -3.04 -20.47
C ALA A 140 4.09 -3.95 -21.37
N SER A 141 3.68 -4.12 -22.62
CA SER A 141 4.49 -4.80 -23.62
C SER A 141 5.87 -4.16 -23.56
N ARG A 142 6.88 -4.97 -23.24
CA ARG A 142 8.27 -4.61 -23.50
C ARG A 142 8.47 -4.43 -25.00
#